data_AF-A0A2E0LZ12-F1
#
_entry.id   AF-A0A2E0LZ12-F1
#
_cell.length_a   1.000
_cell.length_b   1.000
_cell.length_c   1.000
_cell.angle_alpha   90.00
_cell.angle_beta   90.00
_cell.angle_gamma   90.00
#
_symmetry.space_group_name_H-M   'P 1'
#
loop_
_entity.id
_entity.type
_entity.pdbx_description
1 polymer ?
#
loop_
_entity_poly.entity_id
_entity_poly.type
_entity_poly.pdbx_seq_one_letter_code
_entity_poly.pdbx_strand_id
1 'polypeptide(L)' 'MSIAQRIETLRSRHTTVDRELHSESVRPWPNTAMVRRLKREKLRIKDEIERLGTH' A
#
# COMPACT_ATOMS: atom_id res chain seq x y z
N MET A 1 -12.23 12.88 13.31
CA MET A 1 -11.96 12.09 12.08
C MET A 1 -12.69 10.78 12.19
N SER A 2 -13.56 10.47 11.24
CA SER A 2 -14.32 9.21 11.22
C SER A 2 -13.42 8.05 10.78
N ILE A 3 -13.71 6.83 11.26
CA ILE A 3 -13.06 5.58 10.81
C ILE A 3 -13.13 5.47 9.28
N ALA A 4 -14.24 5.90 8.67
CA ALA A 4 -14.42 5.93 7.22
C ALA A 4 -13.37 6.81 6.51
N GLN A 5 -13.04 7.99 7.06
CA GLN A 5 -12.01 8.86 6.49
C GLN A 5 -10.61 8.24 6.60
N ARG A 6 -10.36 7.48 7.68
CA ARG A 6 -9.08 6.80 7.92
C ARG A 6 -8.90 5.63 6.94
N ILE A 7 -9.96 4.86 6.69
CA ILE A 7 -9.98 3.80 5.66
C ILE A 7 -9.77 4.39 4.26
N GLU A 8 -10.44 5.51 3.92
CA GLU A 8 -10.27 6.18 2.62
C GLU A 8 -8.82 6.64 2.40
N THR A 9 -8.21 7.22 3.43
CA THR A 9 -6.79 7.64 3.41
C THR A 9 -5.87 6.43 3.20
N LEU A 10 -6.11 5.32 3.90
CA LEU A 10 -5.34 4.10 3.75
C LEU A 10 -5.50 3.49 2.35
N ARG A 11 -6.71 3.50 1.78
CA ARG A 11 -6.96 3.06 0.39
C ARG A 11 -6.23 3.92 -0.63
N SER A 12 -6.20 5.23 -0.44
CA SER A 12 -5.43 6.14 -1.29
C SER A 12 -3.93 5.81 -1.23
N ARG A 13 -3.37 5.64 -0.02
CA ARG A 13 -1.99 5.20 0.17
C ARG A 13 -1.70 3.84 -0.47
N HIS A 14 -2.60 2.87 -0.32
CA HIS A 14 -2.49 1.55 -0.93
C HIS A 14 -2.37 1.66 -2.45
N THR A 15 -3.22 2.50 -3.07
CA THR A 15 -3.21 2.73 -4.53
C THR A 15 -1.91 3.36 -5.00
N THR A 16 -1.35 4.30 -4.24
CA THR A 16 -0.04 4.90 -4.54
C THR A 16 1.08 3.87 -4.47
N VAL A 17 1.14 3.07 -3.40
CA VAL A 17 2.14 2.02 -3.23
C VAL A 17 2.05 0.98 -4.34
N ASP A 18 0.83 0.64 -4.78
CA ASP A 18 0.63 -0.28 -5.90
C ASP A 18 1.10 0.28 -7.24
N ARG A 19 0.86 1.57 -7.49
CA ARG A 19 1.38 2.24 -8.69
C ARG A 19 2.91 2.29 -8.68
N GLU A 20 3.51 2.64 -7.56
CA GLU A 20 4.96 2.64 -7.40
C GLU A 20 5.53 1.24 -7.62
N LEU A 21 4.92 0.23 -7.00
CA LEU A 21 5.32 -1.18 -7.18
C LEU A 21 5.22 -1.62 -8.63
N HIS A 22 4.13 -1.26 -9.31
CA HIS A 22 3.94 -1.58 -10.72
C HIS A 22 5.00 -0.89 -11.57
N SER A 23 5.19 0.43 -11.40
CA SER A 23 6.20 1.19 -12.12
C SER A 23 7.61 0.64 -11.92
N GLU A 24 7.94 0.17 -10.71
CA GLU A 24 9.23 -0.44 -10.42
C GLU A 24 9.34 -1.84 -11.05
N SER A 25 8.24 -2.59 -11.14
CA SER A 25 8.22 -3.92 -11.75
C SER A 25 8.37 -3.93 -13.27
N VAL A 26 7.91 -2.87 -13.96
CA VAL A 26 8.11 -2.70 -15.41
C VAL A 26 9.46 -2.05 -15.75
N ARG A 27 10.23 -1.56 -14.77
CA ARG A 27 11.57 -1.04 -15.03
C ARG A 27 12.50 -2.18 -15.47
N PRO A 28 13.38 -1.96 -16.46
CA PRO A 28 14.36 -2.96 -16.90
C PRO A 28 15.35 -3.37 -15.79
N TRP A 29 15.57 -2.47 -14.82
CA TRP A 29 16.43 -2.69 -13.65
C TRP A 29 15.64 -2.37 -12.37
N PRO A 30 14.80 -3.31 -11.90
CA PRO A 30 14.00 -3.08 -10.72
C PRO A 30 14.89 -3.06 -9.47
N ASN A 31 14.75 -2.03 -8.65
CA ASN A 31 15.34 -2.01 -7.32
C ASN A 31 14.58 -2.98 -6.41
N THR A 32 15.08 -4.22 -6.33
CA THR A 32 14.48 -5.30 -5.53
C THR A 32 14.32 -4.92 -4.05
N ALA A 33 15.20 -4.10 -3.48
CA ALA A 33 15.06 -3.60 -2.11
C ALA A 33 13.86 -2.65 -1.98
N MET A 34 13.66 -1.76 -2.96
CA MET A 34 12.50 -0.87 -3.04
C MET A 34 11.22 -1.68 -3.21
N VAL A 35 11.17 -2.61 -4.18
CA VAL A 35 10.03 -3.50 -4.43
C VAL A 35 9.64 -4.27 -3.15
N ARG A 36 10.63 -4.82 -2.42
CA ARG A 36 10.39 -5.56 -1.17
C ARG A 36 9.88 -4.65 -0.04
N ARG A 37 10.31 -3.38 0.00
CA ARG A 37 9.78 -2.39 0.94
C ARG A 37 8.33 -2.02 0.59
N LEU A 38 8.05 -1.72 -0.67
CA LEU A 38 6.71 -1.38 -1.17
C LEU A 38 5.72 -2.53 -0.94
N LYS A 39 6.10 -3.78 -1.21
CA LYS A 39 5.25 -4.95 -0.91
C LYS A 39 4.92 -5.09 0.58
N ARG A 40 5.90 -4.84 1.47
CA ARG A 40 5.67 -4.86 2.92
C ARG A 40 4.76 -3.72 3.37
N GLU A 41 4.93 -2.53 2.80
CA GLU A 41 4.06 -1.40 3.10
C GLU A 41 2.63 -1.65 2.62
N LYS A 42 2.45 -2.21 1.42
CA LYS A 42 1.15 -2.67 0.92
C LYS A 42 0.49 -3.65 1.89
N LEU A 43 1.23 -4.64 2.37
CA LEU A 43 0.72 -5.64 3.31
C LEU A 43 0.25 -4.98 4.62
N ARG A 44 1.07 -4.08 5.18
CA ARG A 44 0.72 -3.33 6.40
C ARG A 44 -0.54 -2.49 6.23
N ILE A 45 -0.66 -1.78 5.11
CA ILE A 45 -1.85 -0.96 4.84
C ILE A 45 -3.09 -1.84 4.72
N LYS A 46 -2.98 -3.01 4.05
CA LYS A 46 -4.07 -3.98 3.98
C LYS A 46 -4.49 -4.48 5.37
N ASP A 47 -3.52 -4.88 6.19
CA ASP A 47 -3.77 -5.34 7.56
C ASP A 47 -4.43 -4.25 8.42
N GLU A 48 -4.03 -2.99 8.23
CA GLU A 48 -4.61 -1.85 8.95
C GLU A 48 -6.04 -1.55 8.48
N ILE A 49 -6.33 -1.67 7.18
CA ILE A 49 -7.69 -1.56 6.64
C ILE A 49 -8.57 -2.70 7.19
N GLU A 50 -8.09 -3.94 7.20
CA GLU A 50 -8.83 -5.08 7.74
C GLU A 50 -9.12 -4.91 9.23
N ARG A 51 -8.13 -4.46 10.02
CA ARG A 51 -8.32 -4.13 11.44
C ARG A 51 -9.37 -3.04 11.66
N LEU A 52 -9.37 -2.00 10.84
CA LEU A 52 -10.32 -0.89 10.97
C LEU A 52 -11.71 -1.24 10.43
N GLY A 53 -11.83 -2.17 9.49
CA GLY A 53 -13.11 -2.61 8.91
C GLY A 53 -13.82 -3.70 9.73
N THR A 54 -13.13 -4.34 10.66
CA THR A 54 -13.69 -5.39 11.54
C THR A 54 -14.31 -4.80 12.83
N HIS A 55 -14.20 -3.48 13.05
CA HIS A 55 -14.75 -2.76 14.20
C HIS A 55 -16.01 -1.98 13.83
#